data_AF-A0A7Y2CWB7-F1
#
_entry.id   AF-A0A7Y2CWB7-F1
#
_cell.length_a   1.000
_cell.length_b   1.000
_cell.length_c   1.000
_cell.angle_alpha   90.00
_cell.angle_beta   90.00
_cell.angle_gamma   90.00
#
_symmetry.space_group_name_H-M   'P 1'
#
loop_
_entity.id
_entity.type
_entity.pdbx_description
1 polymer ?
#
loop_
_entity_poly.entity_id
_entity_poly.type
_entity_poly.pdbx_seq_one_letter_code
_entity_poly.pdbx_strand_id
1 'polypeptide(L)' 'AEKVVPQIVAKMLDRGVIARAMPQSDIIGFAPPLCLSRAEADEVVSVTRAAVADVLR' A
#
# COMPACT_ATOMS: atom_id res chain seq x y z
N ALA A 1 -14.05 9.16 -13.34
CA ALA A 1 -12.76 9.38 -12.66
C ALA A 1 -12.15 8.00 -12.42
N GLU A 2 -10.88 7.82 -12.75
CA GLU A 2 -10.17 6.56 -12.53
C GLU A 2 -9.85 6.40 -11.03
N LYS A 3 -9.94 5.18 -10.49
CA LYS A 3 -9.63 4.94 -9.07
C LYS A 3 -8.12 5.07 -8.85
N VAL A 4 -7.73 5.76 -7.78
CA VAL A 4 -6.34 6.12 -7.52
C VAL A 4 -5.63 5.02 -6.72
N VAL A 5 -6.31 4.42 -5.75
CA VAL A 5 -5.73 3.41 -4.87
C VAL A 5 -5.26 2.14 -5.58
N PRO A 6 -5.95 1.60 -6.61
CA PRO A 6 -5.41 0.48 -7.39
C PRO A 6 -4.02 0.77 -7.99
N GLN A 7 -3.75 2.02 -8.39
CA GLN A 7 -2.45 2.43 -8.93
C GLN A 7 -1.39 2.47 -7.82
N ILE A 8 -1.75 2.99 -6.64
CA ILE A 8 -0.86 3.00 -5.46
C ILE A 8 -0.51 1.57 -5.04
N VAL A 9 -1.50 0.67 -4.98
CA VAL A 9 -1.28 -0.74 -4.62
C VAL A 9 -0.40 -1.46 -5.63
N ALA A 10 -0.56 -1.19 -6.94
CA ALA A 10 0.36 -1.71 -7.96
C ALA A 10 1.80 -1.22 -7.72
N LYS A 11 1.97 0.05 -7.35
CA LYS A 11 3.29 0.62 -7.00
C LYS A 11 3.87 0.07 -5.70
N MET A 12 3.05 -0.35 -4.74
CA MET A 12 3.50 -1.08 -3.55
C MET A 12 3.98 -2.49 -3.92
N LEU A 13 3.25 -3.17 -4.81
CA LEU A 13 3.61 -4.49 -5.30
C LEU A 13 4.97 -4.49 -6.03
N ASP A 14 5.24 -3.49 -6.86
CA ASP A 14 6.54 -3.28 -7.52
C ASP A 14 7.71 -3.18 -6.51
N ARG A 15 7.41 -2.76 -5.28
CA ARG A 15 8.37 -2.57 -4.18
C ARG A 15 8.37 -3.73 -3.17
N GLY A 16 7.68 -4.83 -3.49
CA GLY A 16 7.67 -6.05 -2.68
C GLY A 16 6.64 -6.08 -1.54
N VAL A 17 5.79 -5.06 -1.39
CA VAL A 17 4.77 -5.01 -0.33
C VAL A 17 3.38 -5.21 -0.94
N ILE A 18 2.69 -6.26 -0.49
CA ILE A 18 1.33 -6.57 -0.92
C ILE A 18 0.32 -5.88 0.00
N ALA A 19 -0.53 -5.04 -0.59
CA ALA A 19 -1.72 -4.48 0.06
C ALA A 19 -2.93 -4.66 -0.86
N ARG A 20 -4.14 -4.40 -0.36
CA ARG A 20 -5.38 -4.53 -1.14
C ARG A 20 -6.05 -3.19 -1.37
N ALA A 21 -6.42 -2.91 -2.62
CA ALA A 21 -7.37 -1.86 -2.96
C ALA A 21 -8.80 -2.36 -2.64
N MET A 22 -9.49 -1.72 -1.69
CA MET A 22 -10.83 -2.13 -1.28
C MET A 22 -11.89 -1.66 -2.29
N PRO A 23 -13.00 -2.40 -2.48
CA PRO A 23 -13.86 -2.23 -3.65
C PRO A 23 -14.73 -0.96 -3.62
N GLN A 24 -15.18 -0.49 -2.45
CA GLN A 24 -16.18 0.57 -2.36
C GLN A 24 -15.63 2.00 -2.49
N SER A 25 -14.35 2.23 -2.21
CA SER A 25 -13.73 3.57 -2.20
C SER A 25 -12.22 3.47 -2.40
N ASP A 26 -11.53 4.61 -2.49
CA ASP A 26 -10.07 4.68 -2.48
C ASP A 26 -9.55 4.41 -1.05
N ILE A 27 -9.52 3.12 -0.70
CA ILE A 27 -9.07 2.62 0.62
C ILE A 27 -8.04 1.53 0.41
N ILE A 28 -6.89 1.68 1.06
CA ILE A 28 -5.85 0.64 1.15
C ILE A 28 -6.09 -0.18 2.41
N GLY A 29 -6.25 -1.49 2.25
CA GLY A 29 -6.41 -2.43 3.37
C GLY A 29 -5.08 -3.03 3.79
N PHE A 30 -4.82 -3.01 5.10
CA PHE A 30 -3.69 -3.68 5.75
C PHE A 30 -4.20 -4.76 6.72
N ALA A 31 -3.78 -5.99 6.51
CA ALA A 31 -4.09 -7.13 7.37
C ALA A 31 -2.89 -8.07 7.45
N PRO A 32 -1.77 -7.63 8.06
CA PRO A 32 -0.55 -8.44 8.14
C PRO A 32 -0.71 -9.62 9.13
N PRO A 33 0.18 -10.62 9.06
CA PRO A 33 0.25 -11.68 10.06
C PRO A 33 0.48 -11.13 11.49
N LEU A 34 0.01 -11.87 12.50
CA LEU A 34 0.17 -11.46 13.90
C LEU A 34 1.62 -11.51 14.41
N CYS A 35 2.52 -12.17 13.68
CA CYS A 35 3.95 -12.24 13.99
C CYS A 35 4.78 -11.08 13.41
N LEU A 36 4.15 -10.08 12.78
CA LEU A 36 4.83 -8.93 12.20
C LEU A 36 5.66 -8.18 13.25
N SER A 37 6.94 -7.96 12.95
CA SER A 37 7.83 -7.14 13.76
C SER A 37 7.65 -5.64 13.48
N ARG A 38 8.20 -4.80 14.36
CA ARG A 38 8.19 -3.34 14.16
C ARG A 38 8.97 -2.92 12.90
N ALA A 39 10.10 -3.58 12.63
CA ALA A 39 10.92 -3.26 11.46
C ALA A 39 10.19 -3.58 10.14
N GLU A 40 9.47 -4.71 10.08
CA GLU A 40 8.63 -5.05 8.92
C GLU A 40 7.44 -4.08 8.79
N ALA A 41 6.86 -3.63 9.90
CA ALA A 41 5.81 -2.61 9.88
C ALA A 41 6.33 -1.26 9.33
N ASP A 42 7.54 -0.86 9.72
CA ASP A 42 8.19 0.36 9.21
C ASP A 42 8.45 0.26 7.69
N GLU A 43 8.85 -0.91 7.20
CA GLU A 43 9.00 -1.18 5.76
C GLU A 43 7.68 -1.01 5.02
N VAL A 44 6.59 -1.62 5.51
CA VAL A 44 5.25 -1.50 4.92
C VAL A 44 4.82 -0.04 4.81
N VAL A 45 5.00 0.75 5.88
CA VAL A 45 4.63 2.17 5.90
C VAL A 45 5.52 2.99 4.97
N SER A 46 6.83 2.72 4.93
CA SER A 46 7.78 3.40 4.05
C SER A 46 7.43 3.19 2.57
N VAL A 47 7.17 1.94 2.18
CA VAL A 47 6.74 1.59 0.82
C VAL A 47 5.40 2.23 0.47
N THR A 48 4.44 2.21 1.40
CA THR A 48 3.14 2.88 1.23
C THR A 48 3.34 4.37 0.94
N ARG A 49 4.14 5.07 1.75
CA ARG A 49 4.45 6.50 1.55
C ARG A 49 5.09 6.75 0.19
N ALA A 50 6.07 5.93 -0.19
CA ALA A 50 6.76 6.07 -1.47
C ALA A 50 5.80 5.88 -2.66
N ALA A 51 4.91 4.88 -2.59
CA ALA A 51 3.92 4.63 -3.64
C ALA A 51 2.87 5.76 -3.75
N VAL A 52 2.38 6.28 -2.61
CA VAL A 52 1.46 7.44 -2.57
C VAL A 52 2.12 8.66 -3.21
N ALA A 53 3.36 8.97 -2.81
CA ALA A 53 4.12 10.08 -3.37
C ALA A 53 4.49 9.89 -4.84
N ASP A 54 4.40 8.67 -5.38
CA ASP A 54 4.66 8.39 -6.79
C ASP A 54 3.44 8.69 -7.67
N VAL A 55 2.26 8.32 -7.18
CA VAL A 55 0.99 8.43 -7.91
C VAL A 55 0.36 9.82 -7.78
N LEU A 56 0.48 10.47 -6.61
CA LEU A 56 -0.20 11.73 -6.30
C LEU A 56 0.65 13.00 -6.55
N ARG A 57 1.72 12.92 -7.36
CA ARG A 57 2.52 14.11 -7.68
C ARG A 57 1.74 15.14 -8.49
#